data_AF-A0A940J5U9-F1
#
_entry.id   AF-A0A940J5U9-F1
#
_cell.length_a   1.000
_cell.length_b   1.000
_cell.length_c   1.000
_cell.angle_alpha   90.00
_cell.angle_beta   90.00
_cell.angle_gamma   90.00
#
_symmetry.space_group_name_H-M   'P 1'
#
loop_
_entity.id
_entity.type
_entity.pdbx_description
1 polymer ?
#
loop_
_entity_poly.entity_id
_entity_poly.type
_entity_poly.pdbx_seq_one_letter_code
_entity_poly.pdbx_strand_id
1 'polypeptide(L)' 'MPAPSWYRDVPEPARSMLTVGAVFGILGGIAGLVVGLNVYAPTAWFAVFELGVPAALLGAIIGLVAGLIARYRLRAR' A
#
# COMPACT_ATOMS: atom_id res chain seq x y z
N MET A 1 -11.67 -3.44 14.05
CA MET A 1 -12.72 -3.98 13.15
C MET A 1 -12.16 -5.22 12.47
N PRO A 2 -12.87 -6.36 12.46
CA PRO A 2 -12.42 -7.54 11.72
C PRO A 2 -12.38 -7.24 10.21
N ALA A 3 -11.44 -7.84 9.49
CA ALA A 3 -11.34 -7.66 8.06
C ALA A 3 -12.61 -8.18 7.35
N PRO A 4 -13.10 -7.47 6.31
CA PRO A 4 -14.25 -7.93 5.53
C PRO A 4 -14.05 -9.35 5.00
N SER A 5 -15.15 -10.09 4.80
CA SER A 5 -15.09 -11.46 4.25
C SER A 5 -14.37 -11.51 2.92
N TRP A 6 -14.69 -10.60 2.00
CA TRP A 6 -14.07 -10.52 0.67
C TRP A 6 -12.55 -10.43 0.72
N TYR A 7 -11.97 -9.81 1.76
CA TYR A 7 -10.52 -9.66 1.92
C TYR A 7 -9.87 -10.98 2.37
N ARG A 8 -10.57 -11.77 3.18
CA ARG A 8 -10.10 -13.08 3.64
C ARG A 8 -10.10 -14.11 2.52
N ASP A 9 -11.00 -13.95 1.54
CA ASP A 9 -11.10 -14.82 0.37
C ASP A 9 -10.00 -14.55 -0.68
N VAL A 10 -9.28 -13.42 -0.57
CA VAL A 10 -8.17 -13.08 -1.48
C VAL A 10 -6.98 -14.03 -1.25
N PRO A 11 -6.35 -14.57 -2.32
CA PRO A 11 -5.13 -15.37 -2.20
C PRO A 11 -4.01 -14.63 -1.45
N GLU A 12 -3.26 -15.33 -0.61
CA GLU A 12 -2.23 -14.76 0.28
C GLU A 12 -1.27 -13.74 -0.38
N PRO A 13 -0.71 -13.99 -1.58
CA PRO A 13 0.18 -13.02 -2.22
C PRO A 13 -0.54 -11.72 -2.59
N ALA A 14 -1.77 -11.82 -3.11
CA ALA A 14 -2.59 -10.67 -3.47
C ALA A 14 -3.11 -9.94 -2.22
N ARG A 15 -3.40 -10.67 -1.14
CA ARG A 15 -3.76 -10.09 0.14
C ARG A 15 -2.62 -9.25 0.73
N SER A 16 -1.41 -9.78 0.70
CA SER A 16 -0.19 -9.08 1.14
C SER A 16 0.10 -7.85 0.27
N MET A 17 -0.08 -7.96 -1.05
CA MET A 17 0.00 -6.84 -1.99
C MET A 17 -0.95 -5.70 -1.61
N LEU A 18 -2.23 -6.00 -1.39
CA LEU A 18 -3.24 -5.00 -1.05
C LEU A 18 -2.94 -4.31 0.28
N THR A 19 -2.53 -5.06 1.30
CA THR A 19 -2.27 -4.49 2.63
C THR A 19 -1.03 -3.61 2.65
N VAL A 20 0.10 -4.11 2.14
CA VAL A 20 1.34 -3.33 2.15
C VAL A 20 1.22 -2.13 1.20
N GLY A 21 0.56 -2.30 0.05
CA GLY A 21 0.24 -1.20 -0.86
C GLY A 21 -0.63 -0.12 -0.20
N ALA A 22 -1.71 -0.50 0.48
CA ALA A 22 -2.56 0.45 1.19
C ALA A 22 -1.79 1.21 2.30
N VAL A 23 -0.97 0.51 3.07
CA VAL A 23 -0.15 1.13 4.14
C VAL A 23 0.82 2.16 3.55
N PHE A 24 1.59 1.79 2.53
CA PHE A 24 2.53 2.72 1.91
C PHE A 24 1.81 3.86 1.19
N GLY A 25 0.66 3.59 0.57
CA GLY A 25 -0.15 4.62 -0.07
C GLY A 25 -0.67 5.67 0.90
N ILE A 26 -1.13 5.25 2.08
CA ILE A 26 -1.55 6.16 3.15
C ILE A 26 -0.36 6.99 3.64
N LEU A 27 0.78 6.35 3.91
CA LEU A 27 1.98 7.06 4.36
C LEU A 27 2.49 8.05 3.31
N GLY A 28 2.52 7.65 2.03
CA GLY A 28 2.89 8.51 0.91
C GLY A 28 1.90 9.64 0.71
N GLY A 29 0.60 9.40 0.88
CA GLY A 29 -0.43 10.43 0.79
C GLY A 29 -0.33 11.46 1.92
N ILE A 30 -0.04 11.02 3.15
CA ILE A 30 0.23 11.92 4.29
C ILE A 30 1.48 12.75 4.01
N ALA A 31 2.57 12.12 3.58
CA ALA A 31 3.80 12.84 3.19
C ALA A 31 3.52 13.85 2.06
N GLY A 32 2.72 13.44 1.06
CA GLY A 32 2.21 14.28 -0.01
C GLY A 32 1.48 15.51 0.49
N LEU A 33 0.52 15.32 1.40
CA LEU A 33 -0.22 16.43 2.00
C LEU A 33 0.72 17.39 2.74
N VAL A 34 1.65 16.87 3.54
CA VAL A 34 2.62 17.68 4.29
C VAL A 34 3.49 18.50 3.34
N VAL A 35 4.06 17.87 2.31
CA VAL A 35 4.88 18.57 1.30
C VAL A 35 4.03 19.61 0.55
N GLY A 36 2.83 19.24 0.12
CA GLY A 36 1.91 20.13 -0.58
C GLY A 36 1.53 21.36 0.24
N LEU A 37 1.23 21.20 1.54
CA LEU A 37 0.93 22.32 2.44
C LEU A 37 2.12 23.25 2.66
N ASN A 38 3.35 22.70 2.66
CA ASN A 38 4.58 23.49 2.79
C ASN A 38 4.94 24.25 1.50
N VAL A 39 4.60 23.71 0.33
CA VAL A 39 4.94 24.31 -0.97
C VAL A 39 3.84 25.26 -1.46
N TYR A 40 2.61 24.76 -1.60
CA TYR A 40 1.46 25.55 -2.06
C TYR A 40 0.14 24.92 -1.59
N ALA A 41 -0.41 25.45 -0.48
CA ALA A 41 -1.59 24.91 0.18
C ALA A 41 -2.83 24.68 -0.72
N PRO A 42 -3.17 25.57 -1.67
CA PRO A 42 -4.36 25.37 -2.52
C PRO A 42 -4.34 24.09 -3.37
N THR A 43 -3.16 23.59 -3.74
CA THR A 43 -3.01 22.36 -4.53
C THR A 43 -2.43 21.20 -3.73
N ALA A 44 -2.36 21.30 -2.40
CA ALA A 44 -1.75 20.27 -1.56
C ALA A 44 -2.43 18.90 -1.68
N TRP A 45 -3.72 18.87 -2.02
CA TRP A 45 -4.46 17.64 -2.25
C TRP A 45 -3.99 16.87 -3.49
N PHE A 46 -3.40 17.53 -4.50
CA PHE A 46 -2.77 16.84 -5.63
C PHE A 46 -1.51 16.11 -5.20
N ALA A 47 -0.71 16.72 -4.32
CA ALA A 47 0.52 16.11 -3.79
C ALA A 47 0.25 14.80 -3.03
N VAL A 48 -0.95 14.64 -2.45
CA VAL A 48 -1.42 13.37 -1.87
C VAL A 48 -1.40 12.25 -2.91
N PHE A 49 -1.84 12.52 -4.13
CA PHE A 49 -1.85 11.54 -5.22
C PHE A 49 -0.45 11.38 -5.82
N GLU A 50 0.28 12.47 -6.01
CA GLU A 50 1.63 12.45 -6.58
C GLU A 50 2.62 11.63 -5.76
N LEU A 51 2.50 11.64 -4.42
CA LEU A 51 3.34 10.82 -3.54
C LEU A 51 2.65 9.53 -3.08
N GLY A 52 1.33 9.56 -2.86
CA GLY A 52 0.56 8.41 -2.39
C GLY A 52 0.46 7.29 -3.41
N VAL A 53 0.22 7.60 -4.70
CA VAL A 53 0.07 6.55 -5.73
C VAL A 53 1.41 5.82 -5.97
N PRO A 54 2.55 6.49 -6.19
CA PRO A 54 3.83 5.79 -6.32
C PRO A 54 4.22 4.97 -5.08
N ALA A 55 3.97 5.51 -3.88
CA ALA A 55 4.21 4.78 -2.64
C ALA A 55 3.33 3.52 -2.54
N ALA A 56 2.04 3.63 -2.88
CA ALA A 56 1.12 2.49 -2.90
C ALA A 56 1.57 1.39 -3.87
N LEU A 57 2.01 1.78 -5.07
CA LEU A 57 2.53 0.84 -6.06
C LEU A 57 3.80 0.14 -5.57
N LEU A 58 4.73 0.89 -4.98
CA LEU A 58 5.94 0.31 -4.40
C LEU A 58 5.62 -0.65 -3.25
N GLY A 59 4.72 -0.27 -2.35
CA GLY A 59 4.24 -1.12 -1.27
C GLY A 59 3.53 -2.38 -1.79
N ALA A 60 2.74 -2.26 -2.85
CA ALA A 60 2.06 -3.39 -3.48
C ALA A 60 3.08 -4.41 -4.03
N ILE A 61 4.12 -3.94 -4.73
CA ILE A 61 5.21 -4.79 -5.23
C ILE A 61 5.91 -5.51 -4.07
N ILE A 62 6.27 -4.77 -3.01
CA ILE A 62 6.91 -5.35 -1.81
C ILE A 62 6.01 -6.40 -1.16
N GLY A 63 4.72 -6.10 -0.98
CA GLY A 63 3.74 -7.01 -0.39
C GLY A 63 3.54 -8.27 -1.23
N LEU A 64 3.48 -8.13 -2.56
CA LEU A 64 3.36 -9.26 -3.47
C LEU A 64 4.58 -10.18 -3.36
N VAL A 65 5.80 -9.62 -3.40
CA VAL A 65 7.04 -10.39 -3.28
C VAL A 65 7.12 -11.10 -1.93
N ALA A 66 6.83 -10.39 -0.83
CA ALA A 66 6.82 -10.98 0.51
C ALA A 66 5.79 -12.12 0.63
N GLY A 67 4.58 -11.91 0.10
CA GLY A 67 3.52 -12.92 0.10
C GLY A 67 3.86 -14.14 -0.76
N LEU A 68 4.52 -13.95 -1.90
CA LEU A 68 5.05 -15.05 -2.71
C LEU A 68 6.10 -15.85 -1.93
N ILE A 69 7.09 -15.19 -1.34
CA ILE A 69 8.13 -15.84 -0.52
C ILE A 69 7.51 -16.64 0.63
N ALA A 70 6.56 -16.05 1.36
CA ALA A 70 5.85 -16.72 2.44
C ALA A 70 5.11 -17.97 1.95
N ARG A 71 4.37 -17.85 0.82
CA ARG A 71 3.66 -18.98 0.22
C ARG A 71 4.61 -20.11 -0.21
N TYR A 72 5.74 -19.78 -0.82
CA TYR A 72 6.75 -20.77 -1.19
C TYR A 72 7.31 -21.48 0.04
N ARG A 73 7.61 -20.75 1.12
CA ARG A 73 8.10 -21.33 2.37
C ARG A 73 7.09 -22.24 3.06
N LEU A 74 5.80 -21.89 3.01
CA LEU A 74 4.73 -22.72 3.58
C LEU A 74 4.48 -23.99 2.78
N ARG A 75 4.68 -23.97 1.45
CA ARG A 75 4.55 -25.15 0.59
C ARG A 75 5.74 -26.11 0.68
N ALA A 76 6.92 -25.61 1.05
CA ALA A 76 8.14 -26.41 1.18
C ALA A 76 8.27 -27.14 2.53
N ARG A 77 7.29 -26.98 3.43
CA ARG A 77 7.13 -27.72 4.68
C ARG A 77 6.05 -28.78 4.52
#